data_AF-A0A8J6VNB8-F1
#
_entry.id   AF-A0A8J6VNB8-F1
#
_cell.length_a   1.000
_cell.length_b   1.000
_cell.length_c   1.000
_cell.angle_alpha   90.00
_cell.angle_beta   90.00
_cell.angle_gamma   90.00
#
_symmetry.space_group_name_H-M   'P 1'
#
loop_
_entity.id
_entity.type
_entity.pdbx_description
1 polymer ?
#
loop_
_entity_poly.entity_id
_entity_poly.type
_entity_poly.pdbx_seq_one_letter_code
_entity_poly.pdbx_strand_id
1 'polypeptide(L)' 'MKEDQILDSVVAQKDRISIDVGDLREEIETCRNDAAWAELPLSAKIRVLIKERLEQMKAAGKGE' A
#
# COMPACT_ATOMS: atom_id res chain seq x y z
N MET A 1 -8.46 35.67 13.21
CA MET A 1 -8.03 34.90 12.01
C MET A 1 -6.68 34.21 12.23
N LYS A 2 -6.52 33.43 13.30
CA LYS A 2 -5.30 32.65 13.60
C LYS A 2 -5.61 31.26 14.18
N GLU A 3 -6.87 30.85 14.18
CA GLU A 3 -7.33 29.61 14.80
C GLU A 3 -7.64 28.53 13.73
N ASP A 4 -8.12 28.91 12.54
CA ASP A 4 -8.36 27.99 11.42
C ASP A 4 -7.09 27.31 10.85
N GLN A 5 -5.92 27.92 11.02
CA GLN A 5 -4.70 27.42 10.37
C GLN A 5 -4.04 26.24 11.13
N ILE A 6 -4.44 26.01 12.40
CA ILE A 6 -3.91 24.89 13.20
C ILE A 6 -4.73 23.61 12.97
N LEU A 7 -6.05 23.73 12.76
CA LEU A 7 -6.92 22.57 12.51
C LEU A 7 -6.64 21.86 11.18
N ASP A 8 -6.21 22.58 10.14
CA ASP A 8 -5.91 21.97 8.84
C ASP A 8 -4.64 21.07 8.88
N SER A 9 -3.66 21.44 9.71
CA SER A 9 -2.40 20.67 9.86
C SER A 9 -2.56 19.36 10.64
N VAL A 10 -3.50 19.29 11.61
CA VAL A 10 -3.74 18.05 12.37
C VAL A 10 -4.60 17.03 11.61
N VAL A 11 -5.41 17.47 10.64
CA VAL A 11 -6.29 16.57 9.87
C VAL A 11 -5.56 15.91 8.68
N ALA A 12 -4.42 16.47 8.24
CA ALA A 12 -3.63 15.99 7.11
C ALA A 12 -2.51 14.97 7.46
N GLN A 13 -2.30 14.65 8.74
CA GLN A 13 -1.37 13.58 9.19
C GLN A 13 -2.11 12.26 9.49
N LYS A 14 -3.14 11.96 8.71
CA LYS A 14 -4.00 10.78 8.88
C LYS A 14 -3.18 9.49 8.70
N ASP A 15 -2.82 8.88 9.83
CA ASP A 15 -2.44 7.48 10.06
C ASP A 15 -1.47 6.85 9.04
N ARG A 16 -0.22 7.32 9.02
CA ARG A 16 0.85 6.58 8.35
C ARG A 16 1.30 5.42 9.24
N ILE A 17 0.92 4.21 8.86
CA ILE A 17 1.43 3.00 9.50
C ILE A 17 2.80 2.70 8.88
N SER A 18 3.85 2.73 9.72
CA SER A 18 5.19 2.31 9.32
C SER A 18 5.33 0.82 9.59
N ILE A 19 5.70 0.06 8.56
CA ILE A 19 5.86 -1.39 8.61
C ILE A 19 7.23 -1.69 8.03
N ASP A 20 8.02 -2.49 8.75
CA ASP A 20 9.25 -3.05 8.19
C ASP A 20 8.90 -4.18 7.23
N VAL A 21 9.50 -4.13 6.05
CA VAL A 21 9.31 -5.11 4.96
C VAL A 21 10.65 -5.57 4.41
N GLY A 22 11.70 -5.48 5.23
CA GLY A 22 13.08 -5.76 4.80
C GLY A 22 13.26 -7.20 4.38
N ASP A 23 12.66 -8.13 5.12
CA ASP A 23 12.62 -9.57 4.85
C ASP A 23 11.85 -9.90 3.56
N LEU A 24 10.78 -9.17 3.26
CA LEU A 24 9.93 -9.43 2.09
C LEU A 24 10.43 -8.78 0.80
N ARG A 25 11.45 -7.93 0.86
CA ARG A 25 11.90 -7.13 -0.29
C ARG A 25 12.21 -7.99 -1.51
N GLU A 26 13.07 -9.00 -1.36
CA GLU A 26 13.51 -9.84 -2.48
C GLU A 26 12.32 -10.56 -3.13
N GLU A 27 11.43 -11.12 -2.31
CA GLU A 27 10.22 -11.80 -2.78
C GLU A 27 9.30 -10.83 -3.55
N ILE A 28 9.07 -9.62 -3.03
CA ILE A 28 8.23 -8.62 -3.70
C ILE A 28 8.85 -8.16 -5.03
N GLU A 29 10.17 -8.01 -5.08
CA GLU A 29 10.85 -7.54 -6.29
C GLU A 29 10.91 -8.60 -7.40
N THR A 30 10.88 -9.89 -7.04
CA THR A 30 11.04 -11.02 -7.97
C THR A 30 9.76 -11.81 -8.24
N CYS A 31 8.65 -11.51 -7.56
CA CYS A 31 7.40 -12.28 -7.72
C CYS A 31 6.75 -12.18 -9.11
N ARG A 32 7.16 -11.24 -9.96
CA ARG A 32 6.69 -11.09 -11.35
C ARG A 32 7.84 -10.81 -12.29
N ASN A 33 7.71 -11.31 -13.51
CA ASN A 33 8.73 -11.26 -14.55
C ASN A 33 8.37 -10.33 -15.71
N ASP A 34 7.48 -9.34 -15.50
CA ASP A 34 7.11 -8.37 -16.52
C ASP A 34 7.84 -7.04 -16.36
N ALA A 35 8.07 -6.36 -17.50
CA ALA A 35 8.81 -5.10 -17.53
C ALA A 35 8.13 -4.00 -16.71
N ALA A 36 6.78 -3.95 -16.73
CA ALA A 36 6.04 -2.96 -15.96
C ALA A 36 6.26 -3.15 -14.46
N TRP A 37 6.34 -4.39 -13.97
CA TRP A 37 6.68 -4.68 -12.58
C TRP A 37 8.09 -4.21 -12.21
N ALA A 38 9.07 -4.49 -13.07
CA ALA A 38 10.46 -4.12 -12.82
C ALA A 38 10.65 -2.60 -12.66
N GLU A 39 9.88 -1.80 -13.39
CA GLU A 39 9.94 -0.33 -13.34
C GLU A 39 9.21 0.30 -12.13
N LEU A 40 8.39 -0.46 -11.41
CA LEU A 40 7.65 0.06 -10.26
C LEU A 40 8.54 0.20 -9.01
N PRO A 41 8.38 1.29 -8.23
CA PRO A 41 9.01 1.38 -6.93
C PRO A 41 8.42 0.35 -5.95
N LEU A 42 9.21 -0.12 -4.98
CA LEU A 42 8.80 -1.12 -3.99
C LEU A 42 7.45 -0.78 -3.31
N SER A 43 7.23 0.50 -2.98
CA SER A 43 5.97 0.95 -2.37
C SER A 43 4.74 0.77 -3.28
N ALA A 44 4.91 0.93 -4.60
CA ALA A 44 3.86 0.67 -5.56
C ALA A 44 3.62 -0.83 -5.72
N LYS A 45 4.69 -1.64 -5.79
CA LYS A 45 4.61 -3.12 -5.81
C LYS A 45 3.82 -3.63 -4.60
N ILE A 46 4.18 -3.20 -3.40
CA ILE A 46 3.47 -3.55 -2.15
C ILE A 46 1.99 -3.19 -2.23
N ARG A 47 1.65 -1.98 -2.69
CA ARG A 47 0.26 -1.53 -2.81
C ARG A 47 -0.54 -2.38 -3.79
N VAL A 48 0.05 -2.80 -4.91
CA VAL A 48 -0.60 -3.67 -5.89
C VAL A 48 -0.88 -5.04 -5.26
N LEU A 49 0.12 -5.68 -4.64
CA LEU A 49 -0.04 -6.99 -4.00
C LEU A 49 -1.13 -6.97 -2.91
N ILE A 50 -1.16 -5.93 -2.08
CA ILE A 50 -2.19 -5.76 -1.05
C ILE A 50 -3.59 -5.65 -1.68
N LYS A 51 -3.75 -4.82 -2.72
CA LYS A 51 -5.05 -4.65 -3.38
C LYS A 51 -5.56 -5.95 -3.99
N GLU A 52 -4.72 -6.65 -4.73
CA GLU A 52 -5.08 -7.92 -5.36
C GLU A 52 -5.48 -8.96 -4.32
N ARG A 53 -4.75 -9.06 -3.20
CA ARG A 53 -5.10 -10.01 -2.14
C ARG A 53 -6.43 -9.64 -1.48
N LEU A 54 -6.68 -8.36 -1.24
CA LEU A 54 -7.97 -7.89 -0.70
C LEU A 54 -9.12 -8.18 -1.68
N GLU A 55 -8.90 -8.03 -2.98
CA GLU A 55 -9.90 -8.37 -4.00
C GLU A 55 -10.19 -9.88 -4.03
N GLN A 56 -9.15 -10.73 -3.98
CA GLN A 56 -9.32 -12.18 -3.87
C GLN A 56 -10.14 -12.58 -2.63
N MET A 57 -9.86 -11.97 -1.48
CA MET A 57 -10.60 -12.25 -0.24
C MET A 57 -12.05 -11.78 -0.31
N LYS A 58 -12.31 -10.61 -0.93
CA LYS A 58 -13.68 -10.12 -1.16
C LYS A 58 -14.46 -11.00 -2.14
N ALA A 59 -13.80 -11.53 -3.15
CA ALA A 59 -14.41 -12.47 -4.09
C ALA A 59 -14.72 -13.81 -3.40
N ALA A 60 -13.80 -14.31 -2.57
CA ALA A 60 -14.00 -15.54 -1.81
C ALA A 60 -15.13 -15.41 -0.76
N GLY A 61 -15.22 -14.28 -0.07
CA GLY A 61 -16.27 -14.02 0.94
C GLY A 61 -17.65 -13.64 0.38
N LYS A 62 -17.83 -13.61 -0.95
CA LYS A 62 -19.14 -13.38 -1.61
C LYS A 62 -19.83 -14.66 -2.05
N GLY A 63 -19.28 -15.82 -1.69
CA GLY A 63 -19.78 -17.16 -2.04
C GLY A 63 -20.34 -17.97 -0.88
N GLU A 64 -20.65 -17.34 0.26
CA GLU A 64 -21.33 -17.93 1.41
C GLU A 64 -22.74 -17.36 1.59
#